data_AF-A0A497Q1H1-F1
#
_entry.id   AF-A0A497Q1H1-F1
#
_cell.length_a   1.000
_cell.length_b   1.000
_cell.length_c   1.000
_cell.angle_alpha   90.00
_cell.angle_beta   90.00
_cell.angle_gamma   90.00
#
_symmetry.space_group_name_H-M   'P 1'
#
loop_
_entity.id
_entity.type
_entity.pdbx_description
1 polymer ?
#
loop_
_entity_poly.entity_id
_entity_poly.type
_entity_poly.pdbx_seq_one_letter_code
_entity_poly.pdbx_strand_id
1 'polypeptide(L)'
;MSEKRESIINEEERKRLVTEIGKIKDVLDSFKYGLNFEDFADSLFSTVDRQTIAVKQLDEKMTELITRMTRLEERLNEGIKVTVSGVASSDMSDSGATEVTLIEEPEPEVHHPAEGIPREKVESQIADLKIKIARLFEKENELAEMSMNDPAGADEYDEKAAVVKDKRVALEEQLESLEKMLE
;
A
#
# COMPACT_ATOMS: atom_id res chain seq x y z
N MET A 1 78.02 20.61 28.57
CA MET A 1 77.50 21.98 28.36
C MET A 1 76.04 21.85 27.95
N SER A 2 75.17 21.71 28.96
CA SER A 2 73.72 21.69 28.81
C SER A 2 73.18 23.04 29.30
N GLU A 3 71.93 23.36 28.98
CA GLU A 3 71.21 24.63 29.20
C GLU A 3 71.40 25.65 28.07
N LYS A 4 70.38 26.26 27.47
CA LYS A 4 68.93 26.34 27.73
C LYS A 4 68.31 26.64 26.36
N ARG A 5 67.39 25.80 25.87
CA ARG A 5 66.48 26.22 24.79
C ARG A 5 65.38 27.01 25.48
N GLU A 6 65.43 28.33 25.35
CA GLU A 6 64.42 29.24 25.87
C GLU A 6 63.04 28.84 25.34
N SER A 7 62.17 28.42 26.26
CA SER A 7 60.76 28.14 25.99
C SER A 7 60.04 29.47 25.82
N ILE A 8 60.13 30.06 24.63
CA ILE A 8 59.32 31.22 24.23
C ILE A 8 58.02 30.67 23.63
N ILE A 9 57.23 29.98 24.45
CA ILE A 9 55.81 29.86 24.18
C ILE A 9 55.19 30.90 25.10
N ASN A 10 54.76 32.02 24.51
CA ASN A 10 54.03 33.04 25.22
C ASN A 10 52.76 32.38 25.80
N GLU A 11 52.76 32.08 27.10
CA GLU A 11 51.70 31.34 27.79
C GLU A 11 50.35 32.05 27.63
N GLU A 12 50.36 33.37 27.46
CA GLU A 12 49.19 34.19 27.18
C GLU A 12 48.63 33.97 25.78
N GLU A 13 49.49 33.89 24.75
CA GLU A 13 49.06 33.54 23.39
C GLU A 13 48.52 32.12 23.32
N ARG A 14 49.15 31.17 24.03
CA ARG A 14 48.65 29.80 24.14
C ARG A 14 47.25 29.76 24.76
N LYS A 15 47.01 30.52 25.84
CA LYS A 15 45.68 30.62 26.46
C LYS A 15 44.65 31.26 25.53
N ARG A 16 45.02 32.31 24.78
CA ARG A 16 44.15 32.95 23.79
C ARG A 16 43.78 31.97 22.67
N LEU A 17 44.75 31.26 22.11
CA LEU A 17 44.54 30.27 21.06
C LEU A 17 43.64 29.12 21.53
N VAL A 18 43.85 28.60 22.74
CA VAL A 18 42.97 27.55 23.31
C VAL A 18 41.54 28.04 23.47
N THR A 19 41.35 29.31 23.86
CA THR A 19 40.02 29.91 24.01
C THR A 19 39.35 30.11 22.65
N GLU A 20 40.08 30.53 21.63
CA GLU A 20 39.58 30.67 20.26
C GLU A 20 39.23 29.31 19.64
N ILE A 21 40.07 28.30 19.83
CA ILE A 21 39.79 26.92 19.40
C ILE A 21 38.52 26.39 20.08
N GLY A 22 38.33 26.67 21.38
CA GLY A 22 37.11 26.32 22.09
C GLY A 22 35.86 26.93 21.46
N LYS A 23 35.89 28.24 21.14
CA LYS A 23 34.77 28.92 20.46
C LYS A 23 34.51 28.36 19.07
N ILE A 24 35.55 28.05 18.30
CA ILE A 24 35.41 27.45 16.97
C ILE A 24 34.80 26.05 17.09
N LYS A 25 35.21 25.27 18.08
CA LYS A 25 34.63 23.95 18.37
C LYS A 25 33.14 24.05 18.72
N ASP A 26 32.75 24.99 19.58
CA ASP A 26 31.35 25.19 19.96
C ASP A 26 30.48 25.59 18.75
N VAL A 27 31.02 26.39 17.84
CA VAL A 27 30.37 26.74 16.57
C VAL A 27 30.28 25.53 15.64
N LEU A 28 31.33 24.71 15.54
CA LEU A 28 31.31 23.49 14.71
C LEU A 28 30.34 22.44 15.26
N ASP A 29 30.26 22.29 16.59
CA ASP A 29 29.31 21.39 17.23
C ASP A 29 27.87 21.89 16.97
N SER A 30 27.59 23.20 17.03
CA SER A 30 26.27 23.75 16.67
C SER A 30 25.90 23.54 15.20
N PHE A 31 26.86 23.61 14.27
CA PHE A 31 26.64 23.22 12.88
C PHE A 31 26.39 21.72 12.71
N LYS A 32 27.08 20.86 13.47
CA LYS A 32 26.82 19.41 13.47
C LYS A 32 25.41 19.09 13.97
N TYR A 33 24.96 19.77 15.02
CA TYR A 33 23.57 19.67 15.47
C TYR A 33 22.58 20.25 14.45
N GLY A 34 22.95 21.31 13.74
CA GLY A 34 22.15 21.89 12.66
C GLY A 34 22.03 20.97 11.43
N LEU A 35 23.11 20.29 11.02
CA LEU A 35 23.09 19.30 9.94
C LEU A 35 22.22 18.08 10.30
N ASN A 36 22.35 17.58 11.53
CA ASN A 36 21.49 16.49 12.01
C ASN A 36 20.01 16.92 12.19
N PHE A 37 19.74 18.23 12.24
CA PHE A 37 18.38 18.75 12.35
C PHE A 37 17.65 18.72 11.00
N GLU A 38 18.35 18.82 9.88
CA GLU A 38 17.77 18.70 8.54
C GLU A 38 17.28 17.26 8.30
N ASP A 39 18.13 16.26 8.53
CA ASP A 39 17.75 14.83 8.44
C ASP A 39 16.59 14.49 9.39
N PHE A 40 16.60 15.08 10.59
CA PHE A 40 15.53 14.91 11.56
C PHE A 40 14.23 15.60 11.11
N ALA A 41 14.31 16.79 10.55
CA ALA A 41 13.16 17.51 10.02
C ALA A 41 12.54 16.77 8.83
N ASP A 42 13.35 16.25 7.91
CA ASP A 42 12.89 15.46 6.77
C ASP A 42 12.21 14.15 7.23
N SER A 43 12.76 13.49 8.26
CA SER A 43 12.13 12.33 8.88
C SER A 43 10.80 12.68 9.57
N LEU A 44 10.72 13.84 10.23
CA LEU A 44 9.47 14.32 10.82
C LEU A 44 8.43 14.64 9.74
N PHE A 45 8.81 15.36 8.68
CA PHE A 45 7.89 15.73 7.60
C PHE A 45 7.37 14.50 6.86
N SER A 46 8.25 13.56 6.50
CA SER A 46 7.82 12.29 5.88
C SER A 46 6.88 11.48 6.78
N THR A 47 7.11 11.47 8.10
CA THR A 47 6.20 10.82 9.05
C THR A 47 4.84 11.52 9.12
N VAL A 48 4.84 12.86 9.17
CA VAL A 48 3.61 13.67 9.17
C VAL A 48 2.83 13.51 7.88
N ASP A 49 3.51 13.43 6.73
CA ASP A 49 2.87 13.20 5.43
C ASP A 49 2.21 11.82 5.37
N ARG A 50 2.92 10.78 5.82
CA ARG A 50 2.36 9.41 5.94
C ARG A 50 1.12 9.39 6.84
N GLN A 51 1.20 10.01 8.01
CA GLN A 51 0.05 10.12 8.92
C GLN A 51 -1.11 10.90 8.30
N THR A 52 -0.82 11.96 7.56
CA THR A 52 -1.84 12.77 6.87
C THR A 52 -2.58 11.95 5.80
N ILE A 53 -1.85 11.12 5.04
CA ILE A 53 -2.44 10.21 4.05
C ILE A 53 -3.34 9.18 4.75
N ALA A 54 -2.85 8.56 5.84
CA ALA A 54 -3.63 7.58 6.60
C ALA A 54 -4.93 8.16 7.17
N VAL A 55 -4.88 9.39 7.70
CA VAL A 55 -6.07 10.08 8.21
C VAL A 55 -7.10 10.34 7.10
N LYS A 56 -6.66 10.74 5.91
CA LYS A 56 -7.56 10.93 4.76
C LYS A 56 -8.23 9.63 4.33
N GLN A 57 -7.46 8.55 4.23
CA GLN A 57 -8.01 7.23 3.90
C GLN A 57 -9.01 6.75 4.94
N LEU A 58 -8.73 6.98 6.23
CA LEU A 58 -9.63 6.64 7.31
C LEU A 58 -10.95 7.44 7.21
N ASP A 59 -10.88 8.73 6.88
CA ASP A 59 -12.06 9.59 6.69
C ASP A 59 -12.92 9.14 5.50
N GLU A 60 -12.29 8.77 4.38
CA GLU A 60 -12.97 8.18 3.22
C GLU A 60 -13.68 6.88 3.58
N LYS A 61 -13.00 5.98 4.31
CA LYS A 61 -13.58 4.70 4.78
C LYS A 61 -14.71 4.91 5.78
N MET A 62 -14.58 5.89 6.68
CA MET A 62 -15.62 6.23 7.63
C MET A 62 -16.88 6.74 6.91
N THR A 63 -16.69 7.59 5.91
CA THR A 63 -17.78 8.08 5.06
C THR A 63 -18.45 6.93 4.31
N GLU A 64 -17.67 6.04 3.71
CA GLU A 64 -18.19 4.83 3.04
C GLU A 64 -19.00 3.96 4.02
N LEU A 65 -18.49 3.74 5.23
CA LEU A 65 -19.14 2.93 6.25
C LEU A 65 -20.47 3.55 6.70
N ILE A 66 -20.52 4.86 6.88
CA ILE A 66 -21.76 5.60 7.17
C ILE A 66 -22.78 5.38 6.04
N THR A 67 -22.39 5.52 4.78
CA THR A 67 -23.34 5.31 3.65
C THR A 67 -23.87 3.89 3.60
N ARG A 68 -23.03 2.88 3.86
CA ARG A 68 -23.44 1.47 3.94
C ARG A 68 -24.40 1.24 5.10
N MET A 69 -24.12 1.84 6.25
CA MET A 69 -24.98 1.75 7.44
C MET A 69 -26.35 2.37 7.19
N THR A 70 -26.41 3.57 6.60
CA THR A 70 -27.67 4.22 6.23
C THR A 70 -28.47 3.37 5.24
N ARG A 71 -27.81 2.79 4.22
CA ARG A 71 -28.48 1.89 3.27
C ARG A 71 -29.00 0.61 3.93
N LEU A 72 -28.27 0.08 4.91
CA LEU A 72 -28.72 -1.09 5.69
C LEU A 72 -29.93 -0.73 6.57
N GLU A 73 -29.92 0.44 7.21
CA GLU A 73 -31.07 0.94 7.98
C GLU A 73 -32.29 1.15 7.09
N GLU A 74 -32.13 1.73 5.91
CA GLU A 74 -33.21 1.86 4.91
C GLU A 74 -33.78 0.50 4.52
N ARG A 75 -32.92 -0.47 4.18
CA ARG A 75 -33.36 -1.84 3.85
C ARG A 75 -34.05 -2.55 5.01
N LEU A 76 -33.62 -2.29 6.25
CA LEU A 76 -34.24 -2.85 7.44
C LEU A 76 -35.63 -2.23 7.66
N ASN A 77 -35.74 -0.90 7.50
CA ASN A 77 -37.00 -0.16 7.63
C ASN A 77 -38.00 -0.49 6.53
N GLU A 78 -37.54 -0.80 5.31
CA GLU A 78 -38.37 -1.26 4.19
C GLU A 78 -38.93 -2.69 4.39
N GLY A 79 -38.39 -3.44 5.35
CA GLY A 79 -38.83 -4.78 5.69
C GLY A 79 -38.29 -5.83 4.71
N ILE A 80 -37.52 -6.78 5.22
CA ILE A 80 -36.99 -7.90 4.42
C ILE A 80 -38.16 -8.81 4.03
N LYS A 81 -38.63 -8.71 2.77
CA LYS A 81 -39.57 -9.67 2.19
C LYS A 81 -38.84 -11.00 1.90
N VAL A 82 -38.61 -11.78 2.95
CA VAL A 82 -38.07 -13.14 2.84
C VAL A 82 -39.14 -14.00 2.14
N THR A 83 -38.94 -14.25 0.85
CA THR A 83 -39.66 -15.32 0.16
C THR A 83 -38.97 -16.63 0.51
N VAL A 84 -39.49 -17.33 1.51
CA VAL A 84 -39.06 -18.69 1.82
C VAL A 84 -39.57 -19.60 0.69
N SER A 85 -38.75 -19.79 -0.35
CA SER A 85 -38.90 -20.90 -1.27
C SER A 85 -38.50 -22.17 -0.52
N GLY A 86 -39.49 -22.90 -0.02
CA GLY A 86 -39.27 -24.20 0.60
C GLY A 86 -38.79 -25.20 -0.42
N VAL A 87 -37.47 -25.42 -0.49
CA VAL A 87 -36.90 -26.62 -1.12
C VAL A 87 -36.91 -27.71 -0.05
N ALA A 88 -37.96 -28.53 -0.09
CA ALA A 88 -37.94 -29.84 0.52
C ALA A 88 -37.12 -30.78 -0.36
N SER A 89 -36.02 -31.31 0.17
CA SER A 89 -35.33 -32.59 -0.12
C SER A 89 -33.90 -32.46 0.44
N SER A 90 -33.54 -33.16 1.53
CA SER A 90 -32.88 -34.48 1.51
C SER A 90 -31.62 -34.44 0.61
N ASP A 91 -30.38 -34.54 1.07
CA ASP A 91 -29.79 -35.42 2.08
C ASP A 91 -28.45 -34.87 2.63
N MET A 92 -28.05 -35.43 3.76
CA MET A 92 -26.73 -35.26 4.39
C MET A 92 -25.58 -35.93 3.61
N SER A 93 -24.35 -35.59 4.03
CA SER A 93 -23.00 -36.08 3.63
C SER A 93 -22.39 -35.29 2.45
N ASP A 94 -21.13 -34.89 2.43
CA ASP A 94 -19.94 -35.42 3.09
C ASP A 94 -18.86 -34.31 3.16
N SER A 95 -18.02 -34.40 4.18
CA SER A 95 -16.89 -33.53 4.45
C SER A 95 -15.68 -34.01 3.63
N GLY A 96 -15.30 -33.27 2.59
CA GLY A 96 -14.10 -33.55 1.81
C GLY A 96 -13.27 -32.28 1.58
N ALA A 97 -12.09 -32.22 2.19
CA ALA A 97 -11.11 -31.15 2.04
C ALA A 97 -10.76 -30.94 0.55
N THR A 98 -10.99 -29.74 0.04
CA THR A 98 -10.50 -29.31 -1.27
C THR A 98 -9.07 -28.81 -1.14
N GLU A 99 -8.13 -29.72 -1.37
CA GLU A 99 -6.73 -29.42 -1.66
C GLU A 99 -6.64 -28.70 -3.01
N VAL A 100 -6.20 -27.43 -3.00
CA VAL A 100 -6.04 -26.61 -4.20
C VAL A 100 -4.66 -26.86 -4.78
N THR A 101 -4.55 -27.79 -5.72
CA THR A 101 -3.39 -27.86 -6.63
C THR A 101 -3.57 -26.86 -7.76
N LEU A 102 -2.72 -25.83 -7.81
CA LEU A 102 -2.55 -24.95 -8.97
C LEU A 102 -2.13 -25.81 -10.18
N ILE A 103 -2.98 -25.83 -11.20
CA ILE A 103 -2.62 -26.31 -12.54
C ILE A 103 -2.45 -25.05 -13.39
N GLU A 104 -1.19 -24.79 -13.76
CA GLU A 104 -0.80 -23.76 -14.72
C GLU A 104 -1.04 -24.33 -16.12
N GLU A 105 -2.11 -23.89 -16.80
CA GLU A 105 -2.35 -24.22 -18.21
C GLU A 105 -1.90 -23.07 -19.14
N PRO A 106 -1.27 -23.38 -20.29
CA PRO A 106 -0.55 -22.43 -21.12
C PRO A 106 -1.49 -21.60 -22.02
N GLU A 107 -1.00 -20.42 -22.42
CA GLU A 107 -1.66 -19.49 -23.35
C GLU A 107 -2.12 -20.17 -24.66
N PRO A 108 -3.35 -19.92 -25.14
CA PRO A 108 -3.71 -20.21 -26.51
C PRO A 108 -3.45 -18.99 -27.42
N GLU A 109 -2.72 -19.29 -28.49
CA GLU A 109 -2.32 -18.40 -29.57
C GLU A 109 -3.47 -17.63 -30.24
N VAL A 110 -3.11 -16.44 -30.72
CA VAL A 110 -3.95 -15.50 -31.45
C VAL A 110 -4.42 -16.10 -32.78
N HIS A 111 -5.75 -16.20 -32.95
CA HIS A 111 -6.39 -16.30 -34.26
C HIS A 111 -7.51 -15.26 -34.37
N HIS A 112 -7.34 -14.30 -35.28
CA HIS A 112 -8.40 -13.49 -35.88
C HIS A 112 -8.61 -14.00 -37.32
N PRO A 113 -9.85 -14.05 -37.87
CA PRO A 113 -10.63 -12.83 -38.13
C PRO A 113 -12.16 -12.92 -37.97
N ALA A 114 -12.75 -11.78 -37.59
CA ALA A 114 -14.09 -11.30 -37.96
C ALA A 114 -15.27 -12.30 -38.03
N GLU A 115 -15.66 -12.85 -36.88
CA GLU A 115 -17.06 -13.19 -36.58
C GLU A 115 -17.36 -12.58 -35.22
N GLY A 116 -18.50 -11.88 -35.11
CA GLY A 116 -18.90 -11.21 -33.87
C GLY A 116 -18.75 -12.18 -32.70
N ILE A 117 -17.94 -11.82 -31.71
CA ILE A 117 -17.70 -12.66 -30.54
C ILE A 117 -19.08 -13.00 -29.97
N PRO A 118 -19.44 -14.30 -29.87
CA PRO A 118 -20.75 -14.66 -29.37
C PRO A 118 -20.92 -14.04 -27.99
N ARG A 119 -22.04 -13.35 -27.78
CA ARG A 119 -22.35 -12.59 -26.57
C ARG A 119 -22.04 -13.37 -25.29
N GLU A 120 -22.35 -14.65 -25.29
CA GLU A 120 -22.07 -15.60 -24.19
C GLU A 120 -20.57 -15.73 -23.85
N LYS A 121 -19.68 -15.66 -24.84
CA LYS A 121 -18.22 -15.63 -24.60
C LYS A 121 -17.77 -14.30 -24.00
N VAL A 122 -18.36 -13.18 -24.42
CA VAL A 122 -18.06 -11.86 -23.82
C VAL A 122 -18.56 -11.79 -22.38
N GLU A 123 -19.76 -12.31 -22.11
CA GLU A 123 -20.34 -12.40 -20.77
C GLU A 123 -19.51 -13.31 -19.83
N SER A 124 -19.04 -14.46 -20.34
CA SER A 124 -18.12 -15.33 -19.60
C SER A 124 -16.79 -14.62 -19.29
N GLN A 125 -16.20 -13.93 -20.25
CA GLN A 125 -14.96 -13.18 -20.04
C GLN A 125 -15.13 -12.06 -19.00
N ILE A 126 -16.27 -11.37 -18.98
CA ILE A 126 -16.59 -10.37 -17.96
C ILE A 126 -16.72 -11.01 -16.58
N ALA A 127 -17.36 -12.17 -16.47
CA ALA A 127 -17.48 -12.89 -15.19
C ALA A 127 -16.11 -13.30 -14.65
N ASP A 128 -15.24 -13.83 -15.51
CA ASP A 128 -13.88 -14.24 -15.14
C ASP A 128 -13.01 -13.03 -14.75
N LEU A 129 -13.12 -11.93 -15.50
CA LEU A 129 -12.44 -10.66 -15.16
C LEU A 129 -12.90 -10.12 -13.82
N LYS A 130 -14.20 -10.15 -13.51
CA LYS A 130 -14.74 -9.71 -12.20
C LYS A 130 -14.13 -10.52 -11.04
N ILE A 131 -14.02 -11.84 -11.20
CA ILE A 131 -13.38 -12.70 -10.20
C ILE A 131 -11.89 -12.36 -10.05
N LYS A 132 -11.18 -12.15 -11.17
CA LYS A 132 -9.75 -11.83 -11.17
C LYS A 132 -9.45 -10.47 -10.55
N ILE A 133 -10.29 -9.46 -10.84
CA ILE A 133 -10.21 -8.12 -10.25
C ILE A 133 -10.46 -8.19 -8.74
N ALA A 134 -11.49 -8.93 -8.29
CA ALA A 134 -11.76 -9.11 -6.87
C ALA A 134 -10.58 -9.74 -6.12
N ARG A 135 -9.96 -10.79 -6.68
CA ARG A 135 -8.76 -11.42 -6.10
C ARG A 135 -7.55 -10.47 -6.05
N LEU A 136 -7.34 -9.66 -7.09
CA LEU A 136 -6.26 -8.67 -7.09
C LEU A 136 -6.50 -7.58 -6.04
N PHE A 137 -7.76 -7.17 -5.84
CA PHE A 137 -8.12 -6.20 -4.81
C PHE A 137 -7.90 -6.76 -3.40
N GLU A 138 -8.27 -8.00 -3.14
CA GLU A 138 -7.97 -8.69 -1.87
C GLU A 138 -6.46 -8.75 -1.61
N LYS A 139 -5.68 -9.09 -2.65
CA LYS A 139 -4.21 -9.17 -2.56
C LYS A 139 -3.54 -7.80 -2.38
N GLU A 140 -4.06 -6.74 -3.02
CA GLU A 140 -3.62 -5.37 -2.80
C GLU A 140 -3.79 -4.98 -1.32
N ASN A 141 -4.94 -5.32 -0.74
CA ASN A 141 -5.25 -5.02 0.64
C ASN A 141 -4.41 -5.85 1.63
N GLU A 142 -4.18 -7.13 1.34
CA GLU A 142 -3.29 -8.00 2.11
C GLU A 142 -1.86 -7.44 2.15
N LEU A 143 -1.31 -7.00 1.01
CA LEU A 143 0.03 -6.41 0.94
C LEU A 143 0.13 -5.09 1.71
N ALA A 144 -0.93 -4.26 1.67
CA ALA A 144 -0.99 -3.05 2.47
C ALA A 144 -1.02 -3.35 3.98
N GLU A 145 -1.74 -4.38 4.41
CA GLU A 145 -1.74 -4.85 5.79
C GLU A 145 -0.38 -5.42 6.21
N MET A 146 0.32 -6.14 5.34
CA MET A 146 1.68 -6.62 5.58
C MET A 146 2.67 -5.46 5.76
N SER A 147 2.57 -4.41 4.93
CA SER A 147 3.39 -3.19 5.04
C SER A 147 3.22 -2.50 6.40
N MET A 148 1.99 -2.45 6.92
CA MET A 148 1.72 -1.88 8.25
C MET A 148 2.25 -2.73 9.42
N ASN A 149 2.30 -4.05 9.25
CA ASN A 149 2.66 -4.99 10.31
C ASN A 149 4.14 -5.37 10.34
N ASP A 150 4.87 -5.23 9.22
CA ASP A 150 6.30 -5.50 9.11
C ASP A 150 7.07 -4.29 8.54
N PRO A 151 7.57 -3.39 9.42
CA PRO A 151 8.29 -2.19 9.01
C PRO A 151 9.60 -2.44 8.27
N ALA A 152 10.20 -3.64 8.41
CA ALA A 152 11.47 -3.96 7.77
C ALA A 152 11.29 -4.30 6.28
N GLY A 153 10.11 -4.80 5.89
CA GLY A 153 9.75 -5.13 4.52
C GLY A 153 8.75 -4.17 3.87
N ALA A 154 8.36 -3.10 4.57
CA ALA A 154 7.28 -2.19 4.15
C ALA A 154 7.43 -1.68 2.71
N ASP A 155 8.63 -1.22 2.35
CA ASP A 155 8.90 -0.71 0.99
C ASP A 155 8.68 -1.79 -0.10
N GLU A 156 9.07 -3.05 0.16
CA GLU A 156 8.84 -4.15 -0.78
C GLU A 156 7.36 -4.54 -0.89
N TYR A 157 6.61 -4.46 0.21
CA TYR A 157 5.17 -4.73 0.21
C TYR A 157 4.41 -3.63 -0.52
N ASP A 158 4.80 -2.37 -0.35
CA ASP A 158 4.24 -1.22 -1.04
C ASP A 158 4.51 -1.29 -2.55
N GLU A 159 5.73 -1.65 -2.96
CA GLU A 159 6.07 -1.88 -4.38
C GLU A 159 5.22 -3.01 -4.98
N LYS A 160 5.06 -4.13 -4.26
CA LYS A 160 4.21 -5.25 -4.71
C LYS A 160 2.74 -4.84 -4.79
N ALA A 161 2.24 -4.05 -3.83
CA ALA A 161 0.88 -3.54 -3.83
C ALA A 161 0.63 -2.62 -5.03
N ALA A 162 1.59 -1.75 -5.37
CA ALA A 162 1.53 -0.91 -6.56
C ALA A 162 1.43 -1.73 -7.85
N VAL A 163 2.25 -2.78 -8.01
CA VAL A 163 2.18 -3.67 -9.17
C VAL A 163 0.84 -4.42 -9.26
N VAL A 164 0.30 -4.86 -8.13
CA VAL A 164 -1.01 -5.52 -8.08
C VAL A 164 -2.12 -4.54 -8.46
N LYS A 165 -2.05 -3.30 -7.97
CA LYS A 165 -2.97 -2.22 -8.32
C LYS A 165 -2.93 -1.89 -9.81
N ASP A 166 -1.75 -1.77 -10.41
CA ASP A 166 -1.60 -1.50 -11.84
C ASP A 166 -2.23 -2.62 -12.69
N LYS A 167 -2.04 -3.88 -12.28
CA LYS A 167 -2.70 -5.03 -12.91
C LYS A 167 -4.21 -4.99 -12.74
N ARG A 168 -4.71 -4.58 -11.56
CA ARG A 168 -6.15 -4.45 -11.29
C ARG A 168 -6.76 -3.39 -12.21
N VAL A 169 -6.14 -2.21 -12.30
CA VAL A 169 -6.59 -1.11 -13.17
C VAL A 169 -6.61 -1.53 -14.63
N ALA A 170 -5.56 -2.21 -15.12
CA ALA A 170 -5.54 -2.69 -16.50
C ALA A 170 -6.67 -3.70 -16.81
N LEU A 171 -7.03 -4.56 -15.85
CA LEU A 171 -8.17 -5.47 -16.01
C LEU A 171 -9.52 -4.75 -15.91
N GLU A 172 -9.62 -3.70 -15.11
CA GLU A 172 -10.83 -2.85 -15.04
C GLU A 172 -11.07 -2.11 -16.35
N GLU A 173 -10.02 -1.58 -16.99
CA GLU A 173 -10.10 -0.98 -18.32
C GLU A 173 -10.53 -2.01 -19.38
N GLN A 174 -10.01 -3.23 -19.31
CA GLN A 174 -10.44 -4.33 -20.18
C GLN A 174 -11.91 -4.70 -19.94
N LEU A 175 -12.34 -4.78 -18.69
CA LEU A 175 -13.73 -5.05 -18.33
C LEU A 175 -14.66 -3.95 -18.84
N GLU A 176 -14.30 -2.68 -18.66
CA GLU A 176 -15.08 -1.54 -19.17
C GLU A 176 -15.22 -1.61 -20.70
N SER A 177 -14.14 -1.99 -21.40
CA SER A 177 -14.19 -2.16 -22.86
C SER A 177 -15.14 -3.28 -23.31
N LEU A 178 -15.19 -4.39 -22.55
CA LEU A 178 -16.08 -5.53 -22.83
C LEU A 178 -17.53 -5.25 -22.46
N GLU A 179 -17.77 -4.53 -21.37
CA GLU A 179 -19.11 -4.07 -21.00
C GLU A 179 -19.68 -3.11 -22.06
N LYS A 180 -18.86 -2.18 -22.58
CA LYS A 180 -19.24 -1.32 -23.72
C LYS A 180 -19.50 -2.07 -25.03
N MET A 181 -18.94 -3.27 -25.21
CA MET A 181 -19.24 -4.11 -26.37
C MET A 181 -20.56 -4.87 -26.22
N LEU A 182 -21.11 -4.96 -25.00
CA LEU A 182 -22.40 -5.60 -24.70
C LEU A 182 -23.59 -4.63 -24.62
N GLU A 183 -23.32 -3.34 -24.40
CA GLU A 183 -24.31 -2.24 -24.51
C GLU A 183 -24.65 -1.91 -25.97
#